data_AF-A0A485BQB6-F1
#
_entry.id   AF-A0A485BQB6-F1
#
_cell.length_a   1.000
_cell.length_b   1.000
_cell.length_c   1.000
_cell.angle_alpha   90.00
_cell.angle_beta   90.00
_cell.angle_gamma   90.00
#
_symmetry.space_group_name_H-M   'P 1'
#
loop_
_entity.id
_entity.type
_entity.pdbx_description
1 polymer ?
#
loop_
_entity_poly.entity_id
_entity_poly.type
_entity_poly.pdbx_seq_one_letter_code
_entity_poly.pdbx_strand_id
1 'polypeptide(L)'
;MSTLHRFLLSLLLACASLTAVTPALADRTVTDQLGRQVTLPDSVNRVVVLQHQTLNLLVQLNAADDIVGVLSSWKKQLARSSLALCRRLIKCRCRAT
;
A
#
# COMPACT_ATOMS: atom_id res chain seq x y z
N MET A 1 -52.25 -10.01 -16.84
CA MET A 1 -51.22 -9.65 -15.83
C MET A 1 -49.90 -9.32 -16.51
N SER A 2 -49.89 -8.13 -17.13
CA SER A 2 -48.80 -7.21 -17.47
C SER A 2 -47.38 -7.78 -17.73
N THR A 3 -47.07 -8.05 -19.00
CA THR A 3 -45.69 -8.22 -19.51
C THR A 3 -44.82 -6.99 -19.24
N LEU A 4 -45.41 -5.79 -19.20
CA LEU A 4 -44.75 -4.55 -18.79
C LEU A 4 -44.26 -4.58 -17.35
N HIS A 5 -45.01 -5.18 -16.43
CA HIS A 5 -44.60 -5.30 -15.03
C HIS A 5 -43.42 -6.25 -14.87
N ARG A 6 -43.36 -7.32 -15.68
CA ARG A 6 -42.22 -8.24 -15.74
C ARG A 6 -40.96 -7.54 -16.27
N PHE A 7 -41.11 -6.68 -17.28
CA PHE A 7 -40.02 -5.86 -17.82
C PHE A 7 -39.53 -4.79 -16.83
N LEU A 8 -40.45 -4.13 -16.12
CA LEU A 8 -40.09 -3.15 -15.10
C LEU A 8 -39.36 -3.80 -13.92
N LEU A 9 -39.82 -4.99 -13.49
CA LEU A 9 -39.16 -5.77 -12.44
C LEU A 9 -37.77 -6.25 -12.87
N SER A 10 -37.61 -6.73 -14.10
CA SER A 10 -36.28 -7.15 -14.59
C SER A 10 -35.31 -5.99 -14.73
N LEU A 11 -35.78 -4.82 -15.18
CA LEU A 11 -34.97 -3.61 -15.26
C LEU A 11 -34.57 -3.10 -13.87
N LEU A 12 -35.49 -3.12 -12.90
CA LEU A 12 -35.20 -2.78 -11.51
C LEU A 12 -34.17 -3.72 -10.89
N LEU A 13 -34.29 -5.03 -11.12
CA LEU A 13 -33.29 -6.00 -10.65
C LEU A 13 -31.93 -5.79 -11.31
N ALA A 14 -31.89 -5.46 -12.61
CA ALA A 14 -30.66 -5.18 -13.33
C ALA A 14 -29.98 -3.88 -12.87
N CYS A 15 -30.74 -2.83 -12.55
CA CYS A 15 -30.18 -1.61 -11.98
C CYS A 15 -29.68 -1.82 -10.54
N ALA A 16 -30.40 -2.61 -9.73
CA ALA A 16 -30.00 -2.91 -8.36
C ALA A 16 -28.69 -3.72 -8.29
N SER A 17 -28.44 -4.64 -9.24
CA SER A 17 -27.20 -5.43 -9.26
C SER A 17 -25.96 -4.58 -9.59
N LEU A 18 -26.11 -3.51 -10.39
CA LEU A 18 -25.00 -2.59 -10.69
C LEU A 18 -24.58 -1.75 -9.47
N THR A 19 -25.48 -1.50 -8.52
CA THR A 19 -25.18 -0.70 -7.31
C THR A 19 -24.47 -1.48 -6.20
N ALA A 20 -24.30 -2.80 -6.35
CA ALA A 20 -23.73 -3.67 -5.32
C ALA A 20 -22.18 -3.75 -5.33
N VAL A 21 -21.50 -3.06 -6.25
CA VAL A 21 -20.03 -3.03 -6.28
C VAL A 21 -19.51 -1.94 -5.34
N THR A 22 -19.57 -2.20 -4.04
CA THR A 22 -18.79 -1.42 -3.07
C THR A 22 -17.37 -1.98 -3.02
N PRO A 23 -16.30 -1.16 -3.16
CA PRO A 23 -14.96 -1.64 -2.95
C PRO A 23 -14.83 -2.09 -1.49
N ALA A 24 -14.70 -3.40 -1.28
CA ALA A 24 -14.41 -3.94 0.04
C ALA A 24 -12.96 -3.54 0.37
N LEU A 25 -12.79 -2.52 1.24
CA LEU A 25 -11.50 -2.23 1.85
C LEU A 25 -11.18 -3.40 2.79
N ALA A 26 -10.38 -4.34 2.30
CA ALA A 26 -9.99 -5.52 3.05
C ALA A 26 -8.74 -5.20 3.88
N ASP A 27 -8.94 -4.88 5.17
CA ASP A 27 -7.84 -4.79 6.11
C ASP A 27 -7.15 -6.15 6.24
N ARG A 28 -5.83 -6.16 6.09
CA ARG A 28 -5.01 -7.37 6.12
C ARG A 28 -4.36 -7.49 7.49
N THR A 29 -4.56 -8.61 8.17
CA THR A 29 -3.84 -8.89 9.42
C THR A 29 -2.64 -9.77 9.14
N VAL A 30 -1.45 -9.29 9.49
CA VAL A 30 -0.18 -9.99 9.30
C VAL A 30 0.48 -10.21 10.66
N THR A 31 1.08 -11.37 10.86
CA THR A 31 1.94 -11.63 12.02
C THR A 31 3.36 -11.17 11.70
N ASP A 32 3.93 -10.31 12.54
CA ASP A 32 5.32 -9.89 12.36
C ASP A 32 6.34 -10.89 12.93
N GLN A 33 7.63 -10.61 12.75
CA GLN A 33 8.72 -11.48 13.23
C GLN A 33 8.80 -11.59 14.76
N LEU A 34 8.07 -10.75 15.50
CA LEU A 34 7.98 -10.77 16.96
C LEU A 34 6.68 -11.43 17.45
N GLY A 35 5.89 -12.01 16.53
CA GLY A 35 4.64 -12.70 16.86
C GLY A 35 3.46 -11.76 17.13
N ARG A 36 3.56 -10.48 16.80
CA ARG A 36 2.46 -9.53 16.98
C ARG A 36 1.54 -9.55 15.78
N GLN A 37 0.24 -9.43 16.04
CA GLN A 37 -0.76 -9.22 14.99
C GLN A 37 -0.81 -7.74 14.63
N VAL A 38 -0.54 -7.41 13.38
CA VAL A 38 -0.59 -6.05 12.85
C VAL A 38 -1.65 -5.99 11.76
N THR A 39 -2.62 -5.10 11.92
CA THR A 39 -3.64 -4.82 10.90
C THR A 39 -3.13 -3.71 9.99
N LEU A 40 -3.08 -3.98 8.69
CA LEU A 40 -2.67 -3.06 7.64
C LEU A 40 -3.85 -2.75 6.73
N PRO A 41 -3.93 -1.52 6.18
CA PRO A 41 -4.88 -1.22 5.13
C PRO A 41 -4.55 -2.03 3.86
N ASP A 42 -5.54 -2.17 2.98
CA ASP A 42 -5.39 -2.96 1.76
C ASP A 42 -4.25 -2.44 0.84
N SER A 43 -4.02 -1.13 0.79
CA SER A 43 -2.89 -0.54 0.09
C SER A 43 -2.03 0.33 1.01
N VAL A 44 -0.72 0.17 0.92
CA VAL A 44 0.27 0.89 1.74
C VAL A 44 1.15 1.72 0.84
N ASN A 45 0.90 3.04 0.80
CA ASN A 45 1.58 3.97 -0.09
C ASN A 45 2.49 4.96 0.66
N ARG A 46 2.56 4.84 2.01
CA ARG A 46 3.30 5.74 2.88
C ARG A 46 3.98 4.97 4.00
N VAL A 47 5.22 4.59 3.77
CA VAL A 47 6.01 3.78 4.70
C VAL A 47 7.11 4.62 5.35
N VAL A 48 7.24 4.50 6.67
CA VAL A 48 8.40 5.02 7.41
C VAL A 48 9.27 3.84 7.82
N VAL A 49 10.53 3.85 7.38
CA VAL A 49 11.45 2.74 7.58
C VAL A 49 12.55 3.13 8.57
N LEU A 50 12.52 2.51 9.75
CA LEU A 50 13.48 2.79 10.81
C LEU A 50 14.69 1.84 10.82
N GLN A 51 14.67 0.80 9.98
CA GLN A 51 15.69 -0.25 9.96
C GLN A 51 16.37 -0.36 8.58
N HIS A 52 17.70 -0.52 8.56
CA HIS A 52 18.45 -0.58 7.30
C HIS A 52 18.24 -1.86 6.51
N GLN A 53 18.14 -3.01 7.19
CA GLN A 53 17.93 -4.28 6.49
C GLN A 53 16.60 -4.24 5.71
N THR A 54 15.53 -3.76 6.35
CA THR A 54 14.22 -3.57 5.72
C THR A 54 14.28 -2.57 4.58
N LEU A 55 15.04 -1.48 4.73
CA LEU A 55 15.19 -0.48 3.68
C LEU A 55 15.85 -1.05 2.42
N ASN A 56 16.87 -1.90 2.58
CA ASN A 56 17.51 -2.56 1.45
C ASN A 56 16.54 -3.50 0.71
N LEU A 57 15.74 -4.28 1.45
CA LEU A 57 14.72 -5.16 0.87
C LEU A 57 13.67 -4.38 0.08
N LEU A 58 13.16 -3.28 0.62
CA LEU A 58 12.16 -2.45 -0.07
C LEU A 58 12.70 -1.87 -1.38
N VAL A 59 13.97 -1.51 -1.44
CA VAL A 59 14.57 -1.03 -2.70
C VAL A 59 14.73 -2.17 -3.71
N GLN A 60 15.12 -3.37 -3.27
CA GLN A 60 15.20 -4.55 -4.15
C GLN A 60 13.84 -4.99 -4.68
N LEU A 61 12.77 -4.80 -3.91
CA LEU A 61 11.38 -5.04 -4.33
C LEU A 61 10.80 -3.89 -5.18
N ASN A 62 11.60 -2.88 -5.53
CA ASN A 62 11.18 -1.68 -6.24
C ASN A 62 10.02 -0.89 -5.56
N ALA A 63 9.88 -1.02 -4.24
CA ALA A 63 8.88 -0.32 -3.41
C ALA A 63 9.42 1.00 -2.81
N ALA A 64 10.47 1.57 -3.41
CA ALA A 64 11.14 2.76 -2.88
C ALA A 64 10.26 4.02 -2.96
N ASP A 65 9.32 4.08 -3.90
CA ASP A 65 8.46 5.24 -4.14
C ASP A 65 7.37 5.41 -3.07
N ASP A 66 7.01 4.34 -2.37
CA ASP A 66 6.05 4.35 -1.26
C ASP A 66 6.69 4.80 0.07
N ILE A 67 8.01 4.99 0.10
CA ILE A 67 8.77 5.38 1.30
C ILE A 67 8.73 6.90 1.47
N VAL A 68 8.10 7.33 2.56
CA VAL A 68 7.99 8.76 2.92
C VAL A 68 8.99 9.18 3.99
N GLY A 69 9.66 8.24 4.67
CA GLY A 69 10.62 8.57 5.72
C GLY A 69 11.61 7.45 5.99
N VAL A 70 12.85 7.84 6.33
CA VAL A 70 13.93 6.91 6.71
C VAL A 70 14.70 7.41 7.92
N LEU A 71 15.20 6.46 8.73
CA LEU A 71 16.10 6.71 9.86
C LEU A 71 17.24 7.67 9.50
N SER A 72 17.44 8.74 10.27
CA SER A 72 18.47 9.78 10.03
C SER A 72 19.90 9.25 9.82
N SER A 73 20.28 8.14 10.47
CA SER A 73 21.60 7.54 10.34
C SER A 73 21.80 6.72 9.06
N TRP A 74 20.79 6.60 8.20
CA TRP A 74 20.81 5.78 6.98
C TRP A 74 22.03 6.01 6.10
N LYS A 75 22.50 7.24 5.99
CA LYS A 75 23.70 7.58 5.20
C LYS A 75 24.94 6.83 5.69
N LYS A 76 25.12 6.69 7.01
CA LYS A 76 26.29 6.00 7.59
C LYS A 76 26.20 4.48 7.40
N GLN A 77 24.99 3.91 7.49
CA GLN A 77 24.78 2.47 7.33
C GLN A 77 24.75 2.01 5.87
N LEU A 78 24.27 2.85 4.94
CA LEU A 78 24.16 2.51 3.52
C LEU A 78 25.32 3.04 2.66
N ALA A 79 26.26 3.81 3.21
CA ALA A 79 27.47 4.24 2.48
C ALA A 79 28.30 3.06 1.92
N ARG A 80 28.11 1.84 2.43
CA ARG A 80 28.71 0.60 1.89
C ARG A 80 27.86 -0.08 0.82
N SER A 81 26.57 0.21 0.74
CA SER A 81 25.61 -0.46 -0.15
C SER A 81 25.12 0.52 -1.23
N SER A 82 25.66 0.37 -2.43
CA SER A 82 25.26 0.96 -3.73
C SER A 82 24.80 2.44 -3.80
N LEU A 83 25.46 3.22 -4.66
CA LEU A 83 25.18 4.64 -4.92
C LEU A 83 23.74 4.92 -5.44
N ALA A 84 23.14 3.96 -6.16
CA ALA A 84 21.78 4.08 -6.70
C ALA A 84 20.72 4.17 -5.59
N LEU A 85 20.93 3.41 -4.51
CA LEU A 85 20.09 3.42 -3.32
C LEU A 85 20.18 4.78 -2.62
N CYS A 86 21.39 5.35 -2.53
CA CYS A 86 21.61 6.68 -1.96
C CYS A 86 20.85 7.78 -2.73
N ARG A 87 20.79 7.73 -4.07
CA ARG A 87 20.06 8.71 -4.89
C ARG A 87 18.54 8.68 -4.65
N ARG A 88 17.92 7.49 -4.55
CA ARG A 88 16.48 7.36 -4.28
C ARG A 88 16.12 7.86 -2.87
N LEU A 89 16.95 7.57 -1.86
CA LEU A 89 16.69 7.95 -0.47
C LEU A 89 16.88 9.44 -0.18
N ILE A 90 17.79 10.13 -0.89
CA ILE A 90 17.89 11.60 -0.85
C ILE A 90 16.58 12.23 -1.32
N LYS A 91 15.96 11.69 -2.38
CA LYS A 91 14.66 12.16 -2.89
C LYS A 91 13.53 11.95 -1.89
N CYS A 92 13.50 10.83 -1.17
CA CYS A 92 12.53 10.57 -0.10
C CYS A 92 12.65 11.58 1.05
N ARG A 93 13.88 11.93 1.48
CA ARG A 93 14.09 12.94 2.54
C ARG A 93 13.56 14.32 2.13
N CYS A 94 13.79 14.75 0.89
CA CYS A 94 13.29 16.05 0.40
C CYS A 94 11.75 16.09 0.24
N ARG A 95 11.06 14.94 0.23
CA ARG A 95 9.59 14.86 0.15
C ARG A 95 8.92 14.82 1.54
N ALA A 96 9.70 14.54 2.59
CA ALA A 96 9.23 14.41 3.97
C ALA A 96 9.23 15.73 4.75
N THR A 97 9.79 16.79 4.17
CA THR A 97 9.82 18.19 4.65
C THR A 97 8.98 19.04 3.73
#